data_AF-A0AAP0H403-F1
#
_entry.id   AF-A0AAP0H403-F1
#
_cell.length_a   1.000
_cell.length_b   1.000
_cell.length_c   1.000
_cell.angle_alpha   90.00
_cell.angle_beta   90.00
_cell.angle_gamma   90.00
#
_symmetry.space_group_name_H-M   'P 1'
#
loop_
_entity.id
_entity.type
_entity.pdbx_description
1 polymer ?
#
loop_
_entity_poly.entity_id
_entity_poly.type
_entity_poly.pdbx_seq_one_letter_code
_entity_poly.pdbx_strand_id
1 'polypeptide(L)'
;MASSDDDEGEIAIDSVTNYQFRNSQNAPISFSILPLHWNNNDHEQAIENGESSVALLGMADGGLQSVYTEVIGWKVELSYAVPEVYMLSKGKKWIKLQKPRKCYGDVIRSVLIVIRCLHFAKRNVHATRNDIWSHLQKTLSSCDLVESLENCLSAHLPLIRSAVAKDKDLAKSKV
;
A
#
# COMPACT_ATOMS: atom_id res chain seq x y z
N MET A 1 -40.17 -11.20 -28.57
CA MET A 1 -39.57 -10.44 -27.46
C MET A 1 -38.32 -11.19 -27.05
N ALA A 2 -37.15 -10.69 -27.41
CA ALA A 2 -35.89 -11.22 -26.95
C ALA A 2 -35.45 -10.30 -25.80
N SER A 3 -35.51 -10.82 -24.57
CA SER A 3 -34.89 -10.16 -23.42
C SER A 3 -33.40 -10.46 -23.50
N SER A 4 -32.64 -9.52 -24.05
CA SER A 4 -31.20 -9.47 -23.86
C SER A 4 -30.95 -8.95 -22.45
N ASP A 5 -30.78 -9.88 -21.51
CA ASP A 5 -30.06 -9.67 -20.25
C ASP A 5 -28.61 -9.34 -20.63
N ASP A 6 -28.34 -8.06 -20.83
CA ASP A 6 -26.99 -7.51 -20.86
C ASP A 6 -26.56 -7.34 -19.40
N ASP A 7 -26.23 -8.47 -18.76
CA ASP A 7 -25.44 -8.48 -17.53
C ASP A 7 -24.04 -8.01 -17.93
N GLU A 8 -23.88 -6.69 -18.08
CA GLU A 8 -22.59 -6.03 -18.22
C GLU A 8 -21.77 -6.38 -16.97
N GLY A 9 -21.09 -7.53 -17.03
CA GLY A 9 -20.21 -8.01 -15.99
C GLY A 9 -19.14 -6.94 -15.74
N GLU A 10 -19.32 -6.17 -14.69
CA GLU A 10 -18.39 -5.14 -14.26
C GLU A 10 -17.01 -5.81 -14.08
N ILE A 11 -16.10 -5.57 -15.02
CA ILE A 11 -14.79 -6.20 -15.05
C ILE A 11 -14.10 -5.88 -13.73
N ALA A 12 -13.94 -6.91 -12.88
CA ALA A 12 -13.34 -6.75 -11.57
C ALA A 12 -11.87 -6.36 -11.74
N ILE A 13 -11.51 -5.18 -11.25
CA ILE A 13 -10.12 -4.70 -11.28
C ILE A 13 -9.37 -5.36 -10.12
N ASP A 14 -8.69 -6.47 -10.41
CA ASP A 14 -7.92 -7.19 -9.38
C ASP A 14 -6.57 -6.54 -9.05
N SER A 15 -5.96 -5.88 -10.04
CA SER A 15 -4.65 -5.26 -9.86
C SER A 15 -4.41 -4.05 -10.75
N VAL A 16 -3.58 -3.12 -10.27
CA VAL A 16 -3.27 -1.86 -10.95
C VAL A 16 -1.76 -1.62 -11.02
N THR A 17 -1.29 -1.28 -12.22
CA THR A 17 0.07 -0.85 -12.52
C THR A 17 0.11 0.61 -12.95
N ASN A 18 1.30 1.18 -13.06
CA ASN A 18 1.54 2.59 -13.36
C ASN A 18 0.69 3.54 -12.49
N TYR A 19 0.49 3.17 -11.21
CA TYR A 19 -0.50 3.82 -10.37
C TYR A 19 0.01 5.15 -9.78
N GLN A 20 -0.92 6.02 -9.45
CA GLN A 20 -0.73 7.23 -8.64
C GLN A 20 -2.01 7.53 -7.85
N PHE A 21 -1.87 8.24 -6.73
CA PHE A 21 -3.01 8.69 -5.93
C PHE A 21 -3.11 10.20 -5.94
N ARG A 22 -4.34 10.71 -6.01
CA ARG A 22 -4.62 12.14 -5.98
C ARG A 22 -5.72 12.48 -4.99
N ASN A 23 -5.59 13.65 -4.36
CA ASN A 23 -6.65 14.22 -3.55
C ASN A 23 -7.66 15.02 -4.40
N SER A 24 -8.67 15.60 -3.76
CA SER A 24 -9.68 16.46 -4.40
C SER A 24 -9.11 17.69 -5.13
N GLN A 25 -7.91 18.15 -4.74
CA GLN A 25 -7.20 19.25 -5.40
C GLN A 25 -6.31 18.77 -6.55
N ASN A 26 -6.41 17.50 -6.95
CA ASN A 26 -5.62 16.87 -8.00
C ASN A 26 -4.10 16.82 -7.70
N ALA A 27 -3.70 17.04 -6.44
CA ALA A 27 -2.32 16.95 -5.99
C ALA A 27 -1.93 15.49 -5.70
N PRO A 28 -0.71 15.06 -6.05
CA PRO A 28 -0.25 13.73 -5.75
C PRO A 28 -0.05 13.56 -4.23
N ILE A 29 -0.61 12.49 -3.67
CA ILE A 29 -0.56 12.21 -2.23
C ILE A 29 -0.15 10.77 -1.99
N SER A 30 0.42 10.44 -0.83
CA SER A 30 0.68 9.05 -0.43
C SER A 30 -0.62 8.36 0.01
N PHE A 31 -0.79 7.08 -0.34
CA PHE A 31 -1.92 6.27 0.17
C PHE A 31 -1.85 6.04 1.69
N SER A 32 -0.70 6.27 2.33
CA SER A 32 -0.52 6.09 3.77
C SER A 32 -1.37 7.04 4.64
N ILE A 33 -1.97 8.07 4.04
CA ILE A 33 -2.93 8.95 4.72
C ILE A 33 -4.30 8.26 4.93
N LEU A 34 -4.57 7.21 4.15
CA LEU A 34 -5.81 6.45 4.26
C LEU A 34 -5.76 5.50 5.46
N PRO A 35 -6.93 5.14 6.02
CA PRO A 35 -7.04 4.12 7.06
C PRO A 35 -6.34 2.82 6.68
N LEU A 36 -5.53 2.31 7.60
CA LEU A 36 -4.86 1.01 7.47
C LEU A 36 -5.73 -0.08 8.11
N HIS A 37 -6.00 -1.13 7.34
CA HIS A 37 -6.73 -2.32 7.74
C HIS A 37 -5.78 -3.50 7.90
N TRP A 38 -5.95 -4.26 8.98
CA TRP A 38 -5.11 -5.44 9.26
C TRP A 38 -5.84 -6.74 9.02
N ASN A 39 -7.16 -6.75 9.16
CA ASN A 39 -7.98 -7.93 8.96
C ASN A 39 -8.86 -7.77 7.72
N ASN A 40 -9.11 -8.89 7.04
CA ASN A 40 -9.95 -8.88 5.85
C ASN A 40 -11.37 -8.41 6.18
N ASN A 41 -11.89 -8.61 7.40
CA ASN A 41 -13.23 -8.17 7.79
C ASN A 41 -13.31 -6.68 8.18
N ASP A 42 -12.19 -5.97 8.28
CA ASP A 42 -12.18 -4.55 8.69
C ASP A 42 -12.83 -3.63 7.63
N HIS A 43 -13.00 -4.10 6.40
CA HIS A 43 -13.68 -3.35 5.32
C HIS A 43 -15.16 -3.09 5.61
N GLU A 44 -15.84 -3.94 6.38
CA GLU A 44 -17.24 -3.74 6.78
C GLU A 44 -17.38 -2.50 7.68
N GLN A 45 -16.35 -2.24 8.51
CA GLN A 45 -16.28 -1.11 9.44
C GLN A 45 -15.58 0.11 8.85
N ALA A 46 -15.11 0.04 7.60
CA ALA A 46 -14.50 1.18 6.93
C ALA A 46 -15.54 2.29 6.75
N ILE A 47 -15.41 3.35 7.55
CA ILE A 47 -16.23 4.55 7.50
C ILE A 47 -15.78 5.35 6.27
N GLU A 48 -16.73 5.72 5.42
CA GLU A 48 -16.49 6.71 4.38
C GLU A 48 -16.23 8.06 5.06
N ASN A 49 -14.96 8.42 5.22
CA ASN A 49 -14.61 9.76 5.72
C ASN A 49 -15.01 10.77 4.64
N GLY A 50 -16.15 11.43 4.83
CA GLY A 50 -16.83 12.27 3.84
C GLY A 50 -16.09 13.54 3.38
N GLU A 51 -14.90 13.84 3.90
CA GLU A 51 -14.25 15.14 3.67
C GLU A 51 -13.01 15.09 2.77
N SER A 52 -12.50 13.93 2.37
CA SER A 52 -11.33 13.83 1.48
C SER A 52 -11.36 12.58 0.63
N SER A 53 -11.92 12.68 -0.58
CA SER A 53 -11.82 11.60 -1.56
C SER A 53 -10.38 11.48 -2.06
N VAL A 54 -9.86 10.26 -2.03
CA VAL A 54 -8.59 9.89 -2.64
C VAL A 54 -8.90 9.04 -3.86
N ALA A 55 -8.45 9.49 -5.03
CA ALA A 55 -8.60 8.77 -6.28
C ALA A 55 -7.34 7.96 -6.58
N LEU A 56 -7.52 6.68 -6.87
CA LEU A 56 -6.53 5.80 -7.48
C LEU A 56 -6.65 5.92 -9.00
N LEU A 57 -5.55 6.32 -9.65
CA LEU A 57 -5.40 6.31 -11.09
C LEU A 57 -4.33 5.31 -11.50
N GLY A 58 -4.52 4.60 -12.59
CA GLY A 58 -3.50 3.68 -13.11
C GLY A 58 -3.98 2.90 -14.32
N MET A 59 -3.37 1.75 -14.55
CA MET A 59 -3.73 0.83 -15.63
C MET A 59 -4.00 -0.57 -15.07
N ALA A 60 -5.04 -1.23 -15.59
CA ALA A 60 -5.35 -2.63 -15.36
C ALA A 60 -5.22 -3.43 -16.67
N ASP A 61 -5.44 -4.73 -16.58
CA ASP A 61 -5.44 -5.66 -17.73
C ASP A 61 -4.20 -5.51 -18.63
N GLY A 62 -3.01 -5.65 -18.03
CA GLY A 62 -1.74 -5.55 -18.75
C GLY A 62 -1.44 -4.17 -19.35
N GLY A 63 -2.22 -3.13 -19.03
CA GLY A 63 -2.08 -1.79 -19.61
C GLY A 63 -3.19 -1.41 -20.59
N LEU A 64 -4.20 -2.26 -20.79
CA LEU A 64 -5.28 -2.02 -21.75
C LEU A 64 -6.41 -1.15 -21.20
N GLN A 65 -6.63 -1.17 -19.89
CA GLN A 65 -7.75 -0.49 -19.26
C GLN A 65 -7.24 0.63 -18.33
N SER A 66 -7.69 1.87 -18.54
CA SER A 66 -7.43 2.95 -17.59
C SER A 66 -8.29 2.79 -16.34
N VAL A 67 -7.68 2.89 -15.17
CA VAL A 67 -8.35 2.81 -13.88
C VAL A 67 -8.51 4.20 -13.30
N TYR A 68 -9.73 4.50 -12.87
CA TYR A 68 -10.07 5.66 -12.04
C TYR A 68 -11.07 5.18 -11.00
N THR A 69 -10.69 5.16 -9.72
CA THR A 69 -11.59 4.71 -8.64
C THR A 69 -11.29 5.43 -7.34
N GLU A 70 -12.33 5.68 -6.53
CA GLU A 70 -12.17 6.22 -5.20
C GLU A 70 -11.76 5.12 -4.22
N VAL A 71 -10.77 5.41 -3.38
CA VAL A 71 -10.25 4.49 -2.37
C VAL A 71 -10.44 5.07 -0.97
N ILE A 72 -10.75 4.19 -0.03
CA ILE A 72 -11.16 4.57 1.34
C ILE A 72 -10.25 3.97 2.43
N GLY A 73 -9.34 3.09 2.06
CA GLY A 73 -8.47 2.39 3.00
C GLY A 73 -7.45 1.53 2.28
N TRP A 74 -6.48 0.99 3.01
CA TRP A 74 -5.48 0.08 2.46
C TRP A 74 -5.12 -1.02 3.45
N LYS A 75 -4.52 -2.09 2.94
CA LYS A 75 -3.91 -3.14 3.76
C LYS A 75 -2.56 -3.54 3.19
N VAL A 76 -1.76 -4.20 4.01
CA VAL A 76 -0.48 -4.79 3.61
C VAL A 76 -0.42 -6.25 4.03
N GLU A 77 0.03 -7.10 3.11
CA GLU A 77 0.29 -8.51 3.39
C GLU A 77 1.79 -8.78 3.37
N LEU A 78 2.32 -9.21 4.51
CA LEU A 78 3.76 -9.42 4.74
C LEU A 78 4.18 -10.91 4.67
N SER A 79 3.28 -11.82 4.31
CA SER A 79 3.48 -13.29 4.39
C SER A 79 4.22 -13.91 3.19
N TYR A 80 4.28 -13.24 2.04
CA TYR A 80 4.83 -13.81 0.79
C TYR A 80 6.32 -13.46 0.57
N ALA A 81 6.88 -13.92 -0.57
CA ALA A 81 8.25 -13.63 -0.99
C ALA A 81 8.56 -12.12 -1.05
N VAL A 82 7.56 -11.30 -1.38
CA VAL A 82 7.59 -9.84 -1.40
C VAL A 82 6.35 -9.30 -0.68
N PRO A 83 6.42 -8.11 -0.05
CA PRO A 83 5.25 -7.49 0.57
C PRO A 83 4.27 -7.02 -0.50
N GLU A 84 2.97 -7.22 -0.23
CA GLU A 84 1.89 -6.84 -1.14
C GLU A 84 1.03 -5.74 -0.52
N VAL A 85 0.64 -4.75 -1.32
CA VAL A 85 -0.19 -3.63 -0.87
C VAL A 85 -1.51 -3.67 -1.63
N TYR A 86 -2.62 -3.54 -0.89
CA TYR A 86 -3.97 -3.55 -1.45
C TYR A 86 -4.71 -2.28 -1.07
N MET A 87 -5.53 -1.78 -1.98
CA MET A 87 -6.41 -0.65 -1.77
C MET A 87 -7.86 -1.10 -1.66
N LEU A 88 -8.59 -0.54 -0.70
CA LEU A 88 -10.02 -0.73 -0.57
C LEU A 88 -10.71 0.33 -1.42
N SER A 89 -11.42 -0.10 -2.46
CA SER A 89 -12.29 0.79 -3.23
C SER A 89 -13.54 1.15 -2.44
N LYS A 90 -14.21 2.25 -2.82
CA LYS A 90 -15.52 2.62 -2.28
C LYS A 90 -16.58 1.52 -2.49
N GLY A 91 -16.46 0.76 -3.58
CA GLY A 91 -17.26 -0.44 -3.84
C GLY A 91 -16.88 -1.66 -2.98
N LYS A 92 -16.12 -1.47 -1.89
CA LYS A 92 -15.67 -2.50 -0.94
C LYS A 92 -14.86 -3.65 -1.58
N LYS A 93 -14.24 -3.42 -2.74
CA LYS A 93 -13.36 -4.38 -3.43
C LYS A 93 -11.90 -4.08 -3.10
N TRP A 94 -11.09 -5.12 -2.89
CA TRP A 94 -9.65 -4.99 -2.70
C TRP A 94 -8.91 -5.03 -4.03
N ILE A 95 -8.05 -4.05 -4.27
CA ILE A 95 -7.30 -3.87 -5.51
C ILE A 95 -5.81 -3.95 -5.20
N LYS A 96 -5.09 -4.89 -5.83
CA LYS A 96 -3.65 -5.05 -5.61
C LYS A 96 -2.84 -3.98 -6.33
N LEU A 97 -1.93 -3.31 -5.62
CA LEU A 97 -0.97 -2.40 -6.23
C LEU A 97 0.24 -3.17 -6.76
N GLN A 98 0.62 -2.88 -8.00
CA GLN A 98 1.84 -3.41 -8.62
C GLN A 98 2.93 -2.33 -8.70
N LYS A 99 3.25 -1.84 -9.90
CA LYS A 99 4.32 -0.86 -10.11
C LYS A 99 3.75 0.57 -10.05
N PRO A 100 4.30 1.48 -9.23
CA PRO A 100 3.89 2.88 -9.26
C PRO A 100 4.35 3.56 -10.56
N ARG A 101 3.68 4.67 -10.92
CA ARG A 101 4.15 5.57 -11.96
C ARG A 101 5.53 6.12 -11.60
N LYS A 102 6.45 6.21 -12.58
CA LYS A 102 7.86 6.58 -12.34
C LYS A 102 8.02 7.87 -11.51
N CYS A 103 7.34 8.94 -11.89
CA CYS A 103 7.37 10.23 -11.19
C CYS A 103 6.58 10.25 -9.87
N TYR A 104 5.74 9.25 -9.63
CA TYR A 104 4.99 9.11 -8.38
C TYR A 104 5.78 8.32 -7.33
N GLY A 105 6.83 7.61 -7.75
CA GLY A 105 7.70 6.83 -6.85
C GLY A 105 8.26 7.66 -5.71
N ASP A 106 8.58 8.94 -5.93
CA ASP A 106 9.07 9.85 -4.88
C ASP A 106 8.07 10.06 -3.75
N VAL A 107 6.78 10.18 -4.08
CA VAL A 107 5.69 10.50 -3.14
C VAL A 107 5.42 9.36 -2.16
N ILE A 108 5.55 8.12 -2.62
CA ILE A 108 5.29 6.92 -1.81
C ILE A 108 6.56 6.21 -1.35
N ARG A 109 7.74 6.75 -1.66
CA ARG A 109 9.01 6.08 -1.38
C ARG A 109 9.12 5.71 0.10
N SER A 110 8.89 6.67 0.99
CA SER A 110 9.06 6.49 2.44
C SER A 110 8.17 5.37 3.00
N VAL A 111 6.90 5.29 2.59
CA VAL A 111 5.99 4.22 3.05
C VAL A 111 6.42 2.85 2.49
N LEU A 112 6.86 2.78 1.24
CA LEU A 112 7.35 1.53 0.65
C LEU A 112 8.62 1.01 1.33
N ILE A 113 9.50 1.93 1.76
CA ILE A 113 10.69 1.57 2.56
C ILE A 113 10.24 0.93 3.87
N VAL A 114 9.33 1.57 4.60
CA VAL A 114 8.83 1.07 5.90
C VAL A 114 8.16 -0.29 5.76
N ILE A 115 7.38 -0.51 4.70
CA ILE A 115 6.76 -1.81 4.42
C ILE A 115 7.84 -2.90 4.20
N ARG A 116 8.93 -2.58 3.49
CA ARG A 116 10.07 -3.50 3.33
C ARG A 116 10.80 -3.76 4.64
N CYS A 117 10.95 -2.75 5.50
CA CYS A 117 11.50 -2.93 6.85
C CYS A 117 10.68 -3.94 7.65
N LEU A 118 9.35 -3.77 7.67
CA LEU A 118 8.44 -4.65 8.38
C LEU A 118 8.48 -6.07 7.81
N HIS A 119 8.50 -6.22 6.48
CA HIS A 119 8.64 -7.53 5.82
C HIS A 119 9.94 -8.24 6.24
N PHE A 120 11.06 -7.53 6.22
CA PHE A 120 12.35 -8.10 6.62
C PHE A 120 12.36 -8.49 8.10
N ALA A 121 11.86 -7.63 9.00
CA ALA A 121 11.80 -7.90 10.44
C ALA A 121 10.93 -9.13 10.73
N LYS A 122 9.76 -9.24 10.09
CA LYS A 122 8.86 -10.39 10.24
C LYS A 122 9.53 -11.70 9.84
N ARG A 123 10.30 -11.71 8.75
CA ARG A 123 11.00 -12.91 8.27
C ARG A 123 12.26 -13.26 9.07
N ASN A 124 12.83 -12.28 9.79
CA ASN A 124 14.06 -12.44 10.53
C ASN A 124 13.83 -12.00 11.97
N VAL A 125 13.04 -12.77 12.73
CA VAL A 125 12.67 -12.43 14.12
C VAL A 125 13.87 -12.28 15.08
N HIS A 126 15.03 -12.80 14.70
CA HIS A 126 16.29 -12.67 15.44
C HIS A 126 17.22 -11.57 14.89
N ALA A 127 16.81 -10.87 13.84
CA ALA A 127 17.56 -9.75 13.28
C ALA A 127 17.72 -8.65 14.33
N THR A 128 18.94 -8.14 14.42
CA THR A 128 19.23 -6.94 15.19
C THR A 128 18.85 -5.70 14.39
N ARG A 129 18.79 -4.56 15.09
CA ARG A 129 18.67 -3.24 14.43
C ARG A 129 19.71 -3.04 13.32
N ASN A 130 20.94 -3.51 13.53
CA ASN A 130 22.03 -3.37 12.57
C ASN A 130 21.81 -4.24 11.32
N ASP A 131 21.22 -5.43 11.47
CA ASP A 131 20.90 -6.31 10.34
C ASP A 131 19.82 -5.68 9.45
N ILE A 132 18.80 -5.08 10.07
CA ILE A 132 17.75 -4.34 9.37
C ILE A 132 18.34 -3.13 8.66
N TRP A 133 19.13 -2.33 9.37
CA TRP A 133 19.77 -1.15 8.81
C TRP A 133 20.67 -1.50 7.60
N SER A 134 21.48 -2.55 7.73
CA SER A 134 22.36 -3.03 6.67
C SER A 134 21.56 -3.55 5.47
N HIS A 135 20.45 -4.27 5.71
CA HIS A 135 19.57 -4.74 4.64
C HIS A 135 18.92 -3.57 3.89
N LEU A 136 18.44 -2.56 4.63
CA LEU A 136 17.85 -1.37 4.05
C LEU A 136 18.89 -0.59 3.25
N GLN A 137 20.06 -0.27 3.82
CA GLN A 137 21.13 0.40 3.08
C GLN A 137 21.51 -0.32 1.78
N LYS A 138 21.55 -1.66 1.75
CA LYS A 138 21.77 -2.44 0.52
C LYS A 138 20.62 -2.33 -0.48
N THR A 139 19.39 -2.38 0.00
CA THR A 139 18.18 -2.27 -0.85
C THR A 139 17.96 -0.85 -1.36
N LEU A 140 18.52 0.13 -0.64
CA LEU A 140 18.36 1.55 -0.85
C LEU A 140 19.55 2.19 -1.56
N SER A 141 20.74 1.59 -1.54
CA SER A 141 21.90 2.07 -2.31
C SER A 141 21.67 1.98 -3.82
N SER A 142 20.68 1.20 -4.27
CA SER A 142 20.15 1.24 -5.64
C SER A 142 19.13 2.36 -5.88
N CYS A 143 18.86 3.22 -4.89
CA CYS A 143 17.89 4.31 -4.96
C CYS A 143 18.54 5.62 -4.51
N ASP A 144 18.34 6.69 -5.27
CA ASP A 144 18.74 8.02 -4.87
C ASP A 144 17.85 8.49 -3.71
N LEU A 145 18.25 8.23 -2.46
CA LEU A 145 17.56 8.75 -1.28
C LEU A 145 17.84 10.24 -1.13
N VAL A 146 16.79 11.03 -1.35
CA VAL A 146 16.79 12.47 -1.06
C VAL A 146 16.67 12.73 0.45
N GLU A 147 15.99 11.86 1.20
CA GLU A 147 15.79 11.96 2.66
C GLU A 147 16.56 10.89 3.42
N SER A 148 16.87 11.13 4.70
CA SER A 148 17.49 10.10 5.54
C SER A 148 16.50 8.97 5.83
N LEU A 149 17.02 7.75 5.98
CA LEU A 149 16.22 6.59 6.36
C LEU A 149 15.55 6.78 7.74
N GLU A 150 16.20 7.49 8.66
CA GLU A 150 15.64 7.84 9.98
C GLU A 150 14.38 8.70 9.85
N ASN A 151 14.38 9.69 8.94
CA ASN A 151 13.22 10.54 8.69
C ASN A 151 12.06 9.72 8.10
N CYS A 152 12.37 8.81 7.17
CA CYS A 152 11.39 7.89 6.60
C CYS A 152 10.73 7.02 7.68
N LEU A 153 11.52 6.41 8.57
CA LEU A 153 10.99 5.58 9.66
C LEU A 153 10.16 6.41 10.65
N SER A 154 10.65 7.60 11.01
CA SER A 154 10.00 8.50 11.95
C SER A 154 8.63 8.97 11.46
N ALA A 155 8.53 9.32 10.17
CA ALA A 155 7.28 9.74 9.54
C ALA A 155 6.19 8.64 9.56
N HIS A 156 6.59 7.37 9.64
CA HIS A 156 5.68 6.21 9.59
C HIS A 156 5.65 5.41 10.89
N LEU A 157 6.05 6.00 12.02
CA LEU A 157 5.96 5.36 13.34
C LEU A 157 4.56 4.82 13.69
N PRO A 158 3.44 5.50 13.36
CA PRO A 158 2.11 4.96 13.62
C PRO A 158 1.87 3.62 12.90
N LEU A 159 2.30 3.50 11.64
CA LEU A 159 2.24 2.26 10.87
C LEU A 159 3.08 1.17 11.52
N ILE A 160 4.33 1.48 11.89
CA ILE A 160 5.25 0.51 12.51
C ILE A 160 4.68 -0.02 13.83
N ARG A 161 4.21 0.87 14.71
CA ARG A 161 3.62 0.50 16.00
C ARG A 161 2.37 -0.35 15.82
N SER A 162 1.52 0.02 14.87
CA SER A 162 0.30 -0.73 14.55
C SER A 162 0.65 -2.15 14.05
N ALA A 163 1.66 -2.27 13.19
CA ALA A 163 2.13 -3.56 12.67
C ALA A 163 2.65 -4.48 13.79
N VAL A 164 3.53 -3.95 14.64
CA VAL A 164 4.10 -4.69 15.79
C VAL A 164 3.02 -5.11 16.79
N ALA A 165 2.01 -4.27 17.02
CA ALA A 165 0.92 -4.61 17.95
C ALA A 165 -0.01 -5.71 17.43
N LYS A 166 -0.15 -5.84 16.10
CA LYS A 166 -1.12 -6.75 15.47
C LYS A 166 -0.49 -8.06 14.99
N ASP A 167 0.79 -8.07 14.67
CA ASP A 167 1.49 -9.23 14.11
C ASP A 167 2.39 -9.91 15.16
N LYS A 168 2.08 -11.17 15.48
CA LYS A 168 2.79 -11.94 16.52
C LYS A 168 4.25 -12.20 16.20
N ASP A 169 4.62 -12.28 14.92
CA ASP A 169 6.00 -12.54 14.52
C ASP A 169 6.81 -11.25 14.56
N LEU A 170 6.21 -10.12 14.14
CA LEU A 170 6.80 -8.80 14.38
C LEU A 170 6.95 -8.47 15.86
N ALA A 171 5.97 -8.83 16.70
CA ALA A 171 6.05 -8.63 18.15
C ALA A 171 7.19 -9.40 18.82
N LYS A 172 7.62 -10.53 18.24
CA LYS A 172 8.77 -11.32 18.72
C LYS A 172 10.11 -10.77 18.23
N SER A 173 10.09 -9.94 17.19
CA SER A 173 11.28 -9.32 16.64
C SER A 173 11.90 -8.38 17.68
N LYS A 174 13.18 -8.57 18.01
CA LYS A 174 13.90 -7.78 19.04
C LYS A 174 14.35 -6.38 18.54
N VAL A 175 13.58 -5.79 17.64
CA VAL A 175 13.94 -4.60 16.84
C VAL A 175 13.63 -3.31 17.57
#